data_AF-A0A8H3DD21-F1
#
_entry.id   AF-A0A8H3DD21-F1
#
_cell.length_a   1.000
_cell.length_b   1.000
_cell.length_c   1.000
_cell.angle_alpha   90.00
_cell.angle_beta   90.00
_cell.angle_gamma   90.00
#
_symmetry.space_group_name_H-M   'P 1'
#
loop_
_entity.id
_entity.type
_entity.pdbx_description
1 polymer ?
#
loop_
_entity_poly.entity_id
_entity_poly.type
_entity_poly.pdbx_seq_one_letter_code
_entity_poly.pdbx_strand_id
1 'polypeptide(L)'
;MGRHTPHAAAHVWTSIEVSYAVIDQFTLLKNGGEFDIFPLKRQRAACHTSDSEQNRDEDILKTRLYELALRYHLVADAYQSEANMKIIYANIADYNTWTQTSKHIDEEDSRLIMATFIERTANYDDSDINLLVAHGPTVLAQLIPFAIDAHAHDLLPEVLRSSIESGWLWLLGMEDKGDSQAFVQMLFPTLTWLIRPHRDQTSYLSLPTQMKIVDVLHDGDLINLAAYAMIRLNPADTTLENPTPQLISAFFRIVTEVVPEGEFRRQFWDFASNWDRFYAHLEIVPSGIPTSPSSEHRKHYRLCIYTWLQIAELLDFPHAPYYEGVSECFSGRCPRAYPNGTAIFGCAGCAVAVYCDNRCQSM
;
A
#
# COMPACT_ATOMS: atom_id res chain seq x y z
N MET A 1 31.99 9.42 21.01
CA MET A 1 31.12 10.55 21.41
C MET A 1 29.77 10.32 20.71
N GLY A 2 28.61 10.20 21.33
CA GLY A 2 28.22 9.88 22.70
C GLY A 2 27.03 8.91 22.61
N ARG A 3 27.02 7.86 23.44
CA ARG A 3 25.95 6.86 23.49
C ARG A 3 24.80 7.43 24.33
N HIS A 4 23.70 7.81 23.69
CA HIS A 4 22.44 8.13 24.37
C HIS A 4 21.28 7.35 23.73
N THR A 5 21.27 6.03 23.95
CA THR A 5 20.11 5.16 23.67
C THR A 5 19.80 4.16 24.80
N PRO A 6 19.53 4.58 26.06
CA PRO A 6 18.86 3.66 27.00
C PRO A 6 17.50 4.11 27.53
N HIS A 7 17.03 5.35 27.30
CA HIS A 7 15.79 5.82 27.91
C HIS A 7 14.51 5.60 27.09
N ALA A 8 14.56 5.75 25.76
CA ALA A 8 13.37 5.53 24.92
C ALA A 8 12.99 4.04 24.82
N ALA A 9 14.00 3.16 24.67
CA ALA A 9 13.79 1.71 24.62
C ALA A 9 13.23 1.14 25.94
N ALA A 10 13.68 1.67 27.09
CA ALA A 10 13.15 1.28 28.40
C ALA A 10 11.69 1.71 28.58
N HIS A 11 11.33 2.93 28.17
CA HIS A 11 9.94 3.40 28.27
C HIS A 11 8.97 2.58 27.39
N VAL A 12 9.38 2.19 26.20
CA VAL A 12 8.52 1.36 25.32
C VAL A 12 8.46 -0.09 25.79
N TRP A 13 9.56 -0.68 26.26
CA TRP A 13 9.51 -2.00 26.90
C TRP A 13 8.61 -1.99 28.14
N THR A 14 8.68 -0.94 28.96
CA THR A 14 7.77 -0.78 30.10
C THR A 14 6.33 -0.61 29.63
N SER A 15 6.07 0.11 28.53
CA SER A 15 4.73 0.27 27.97
C SER A 15 4.18 -1.02 27.34
N ILE A 16 5.03 -1.84 26.74
CA ILE A 16 4.70 -3.15 26.16
C ILE A 16 4.50 -4.18 27.28
N GLU A 17 5.37 -4.23 28.29
CA GLU A 17 5.20 -5.08 29.48
C GLU A 17 3.97 -4.68 30.29
N VAL A 18 3.68 -3.38 30.42
CA VAL A 18 2.42 -2.90 31.01
C VAL A 18 1.23 -3.31 30.13
N SER A 19 1.35 -3.28 28.80
CA SER A 19 0.27 -3.73 27.91
C SER A 19 0.03 -5.24 28.02
N TYR A 20 1.08 -6.06 28.07
CA TYR A 20 0.97 -7.51 28.31
C TYR A 20 0.47 -7.80 29.72
N ALA A 21 0.92 -7.08 30.75
CA ALA A 21 0.46 -7.25 32.13
C ALA A 21 -1.01 -6.82 32.29
N VAL A 22 -1.45 -5.79 31.57
CA VAL A 22 -2.86 -5.35 31.53
C VAL A 22 -3.71 -6.37 30.79
N ILE A 23 -3.24 -6.92 29.66
CA ILE A 23 -3.93 -7.98 28.91
C ILE A 23 -4.00 -9.27 29.74
N ASP A 24 -2.92 -9.66 30.42
CA ASP A 24 -2.87 -10.84 31.29
C ASP A 24 -3.73 -10.67 32.54
N GLN A 25 -3.72 -9.49 33.18
CA GLN A 25 -4.63 -9.19 34.29
C GLN A 25 -6.09 -9.18 33.86
N PHE A 26 -6.41 -8.68 32.66
CA PHE A 26 -7.75 -8.76 32.09
C PHE A 26 -8.17 -10.21 31.79
N THR A 27 -7.23 -11.03 31.29
CA THR A 27 -7.46 -12.44 31.00
C THR A 27 -7.66 -13.26 32.28
N LEU A 28 -6.94 -12.93 33.36
CA LEU A 28 -7.11 -13.51 34.70
C LEU A 28 -8.44 -13.11 35.35
N LEU A 29 -8.89 -11.86 35.15
CA LEU A 29 -10.21 -11.40 35.60
C LEU A 29 -11.36 -12.07 34.81
N LYS A 30 -11.18 -12.31 33.50
CA LYS A 30 -12.13 -13.00 32.62
C LYS A 30 -12.27 -14.50 32.95
N ASN A 31 -11.22 -15.12 33.49
CA ASN A 31 -11.19 -16.55 33.84
C ASN A 31 -11.57 -16.85 35.30
N GLY A 32 -12.07 -15.87 36.06
CA GLY A 32 -12.66 -16.10 37.38
C GLY A 32 -11.65 -16.51 38.46
N GLY A 33 -10.49 -15.85 38.53
CA GLY A 33 -9.57 -16.02 39.66
C GLY A 33 -10.20 -15.55 40.98
N GLU A 34 -10.65 -16.50 41.81
CA GLU A 34 -11.14 -16.26 43.17
C GLU A 34 -10.04 -15.61 44.04
N PHE A 35 -10.30 -14.39 44.51
CA PHE A 35 -9.74 -13.91 45.75
C PHE A 35 -10.86 -13.81 46.79
N ASP A 36 -10.75 -14.69 47.77
CA ASP A 36 -11.74 -15.00 48.78
C ASP A 36 -11.56 -14.05 49.99
N ILE A 37 -12.39 -13.00 50.08
CA ILE A 37 -12.68 -12.28 51.34
C ILE A 37 -14.17 -11.87 51.37
N PHE A 38 -14.97 -12.62 52.14
CA PHE A 38 -16.39 -12.48 52.50
C PHE A 38 -16.85 -11.05 53.00
N PRO A 39 -18.17 -10.79 53.21
CA PRO A 39 -19.28 -10.76 52.25
C PRO A 39 -20.17 -9.49 52.42
N LEU A 40 -21.08 -9.16 51.49
CA LEU A 40 -22.48 -8.74 51.79
C LEU A 40 -23.27 -8.31 50.53
N LYS A 41 -24.26 -9.14 50.20
CA LYS A 41 -25.64 -8.84 49.76
C LYS A 41 -25.91 -7.81 48.64
N ARG A 42 -26.65 -8.33 47.64
CA ARG A 42 -27.68 -7.68 46.77
C ARG A 42 -27.08 -6.73 45.72
N GLN A 43 -27.30 -6.89 44.42
CA GLN A 43 -28.58 -7.05 43.72
C GLN A 43 -28.36 -7.72 42.36
N ARG A 44 -29.16 -8.74 42.04
CA ARG A 44 -29.40 -9.21 40.66
C ARG A 44 -30.15 -8.11 39.92
N ALA A 45 -29.44 -7.22 39.23
CA ALA A 45 -30.03 -6.28 38.25
C ALA A 45 -29.03 -5.69 37.24
N ALA A 46 -27.80 -6.20 37.09
CA ALA A 46 -26.75 -5.57 36.28
C ALA A 46 -26.17 -6.40 35.11
N CYS A 47 -26.73 -7.59 34.81
CA CYS A 47 -26.12 -8.53 33.85
C CYS A 47 -26.39 -8.23 32.35
N HIS A 48 -26.96 -7.08 31.99
CA HIS A 48 -27.14 -6.72 30.58
C HIS A 48 -26.51 -5.39 30.18
N THR A 49 -26.08 -4.56 31.13
CA THR A 49 -25.33 -3.33 30.88
C THR A 49 -23.82 -3.55 31.02
N SER A 50 -23.37 -4.39 31.97
CA SER A 50 -21.93 -4.65 32.20
C SER A 50 -21.24 -5.25 30.99
N ASP A 51 -21.87 -6.22 30.31
CA ASP A 51 -21.25 -6.89 29.16
C ASP A 51 -21.14 -5.95 27.95
N SER A 52 -22.06 -4.98 27.83
CA SER A 52 -22.04 -3.99 26.76
C SER A 52 -21.00 -2.88 26.98
N GLU A 53 -20.80 -2.46 28.23
CA GLU A 53 -19.78 -1.47 28.60
C GLU A 53 -18.38 -2.10 28.58
N GLN A 54 -18.25 -3.34 29.06
CA GLN A 54 -16.98 -4.08 29.06
C GLN A 54 -16.48 -4.41 27.64
N ASN A 55 -17.38 -4.77 26.71
CA ASN A 55 -17.02 -4.94 25.31
C ASN A 55 -16.57 -3.61 24.67
N ARG A 56 -17.18 -2.48 25.05
CA ARG A 56 -16.81 -1.17 24.52
C ARG A 56 -15.44 -0.70 25.01
N ASP A 57 -15.13 -0.93 26.28
CA ASP A 57 -13.82 -0.59 26.85
C ASP A 57 -12.70 -1.46 26.26
N GLU A 58 -12.97 -2.74 26.01
CA GLU A 58 -12.05 -3.66 25.31
C GLU A 58 -11.76 -3.18 23.88
N ASP A 59 -12.78 -2.76 23.12
CA ASP A 59 -12.62 -2.23 21.77
C ASP A 59 -11.82 -0.91 21.74
N ILE A 60 -12.06 -0.02 22.71
CA ILE A 60 -11.30 1.23 22.85
C ILE A 60 -9.83 0.91 23.15
N LEU A 61 -9.56 0.03 24.10
CA LEU A 61 -8.21 -0.35 24.48
C LEU A 61 -7.47 -0.98 23.28
N LYS A 62 -8.12 -1.91 22.58
CA LYS A 62 -7.58 -2.54 21.37
C LYS A 62 -7.23 -1.52 20.30
N THR A 63 -8.12 -0.56 20.04
CA THR A 63 -7.89 0.51 19.06
C THR A 63 -6.71 1.40 19.46
N ARG A 64 -6.56 1.71 20.75
CA ARG A 64 -5.42 2.50 21.26
C ARG A 64 -4.10 1.75 21.18
N LEU A 65 -4.10 0.47 21.53
CA LEU A 65 -2.93 -0.40 21.38
C LEU A 65 -2.52 -0.54 19.91
N TYR A 66 -3.51 -0.64 19.01
CA TYR A 66 -3.29 -0.66 17.57
C TYR A 66 -2.59 0.62 17.08
N GLU A 67 -3.13 1.78 17.43
CA GLU A 67 -2.53 3.07 17.08
C GLU A 67 -1.10 3.21 17.64
N LEU A 68 -0.90 2.85 18.90
CA LEU A 68 0.41 2.92 19.54
C LEU A 68 1.43 2.03 18.85
N ALA A 69 1.04 0.80 18.48
CA ALA A 69 1.92 -0.15 17.80
C ALA A 69 2.28 0.34 16.38
N LEU A 70 1.33 0.92 15.65
CA LEU A 70 1.59 1.53 14.34
C LEU A 70 2.57 2.71 14.45
N ARG A 71 2.38 3.61 15.41
CA ARG A 71 3.30 4.74 15.65
C ARG A 71 4.68 4.24 16.07
N TYR A 72 4.76 3.24 16.95
CA TYR A 72 6.03 2.67 17.36
C TYR A 72 6.78 2.00 16.20
N HIS A 73 6.06 1.39 15.26
CA HIS A 73 6.68 0.78 14.08
C HIS A 73 7.45 1.80 13.23
N LEU A 74 7.07 3.09 13.23
CA LEU A 74 7.81 4.11 12.50
C LEU A 74 9.25 4.29 13.01
N VAL A 75 9.47 4.08 14.32
CA VAL A 75 10.76 4.30 14.98
C VAL A 75 11.45 3.03 15.46
N ALA A 76 10.78 1.88 15.35
CA ALA A 76 11.31 0.60 15.80
C ALA A 76 12.56 0.20 15.00
N ASP A 77 13.58 -0.30 15.68
CA ASP A 77 14.73 -0.90 15.02
C ASP A 77 14.41 -2.29 14.44
N ALA A 78 15.35 -2.88 13.70
CA ALA A 78 15.20 -4.20 13.09
C ALA A 78 14.86 -5.30 14.11
N TYR A 79 15.39 -5.22 15.35
CA TYR A 79 15.15 -6.23 16.39
C TYR A 79 13.74 -6.14 16.99
N GLN A 80 13.16 -4.94 17.01
CA GLN A 80 11.84 -4.67 17.58
C GLN A 80 10.73 -4.83 16.54
N SER A 81 11.04 -4.68 15.25
CA SER A 81 10.04 -4.57 14.19
C SER A 81 9.18 -5.83 14.04
N GLU A 82 9.76 -7.04 14.15
CA GLU A 82 8.99 -8.30 14.04
C GLU A 82 8.03 -8.50 15.22
N ALA A 83 8.48 -8.25 16.45
CA ALA A 83 7.64 -8.36 17.63
C ALA A 83 6.50 -7.33 17.58
N ASN A 84 6.81 -6.10 17.15
CA ASN A 84 5.80 -5.07 17.01
C ASN A 84 4.76 -5.39 15.93
N MET A 85 5.17 -5.99 14.81
CA MET A 85 4.21 -6.46 13.78
C MET A 85 3.21 -7.47 14.37
N LYS A 86 3.65 -8.40 15.23
CA LYS A 86 2.74 -9.34 15.91
C LYS A 86 1.70 -8.61 16.78
N ILE A 87 2.10 -7.54 17.45
CA ILE A 87 1.19 -6.70 18.23
C ILE A 87 0.16 -6.00 17.32
N ILE A 88 0.62 -5.43 16.20
CA ILE A 88 -0.25 -4.79 15.20
C ILE A 88 -1.32 -5.79 14.72
N TYR A 89 -0.92 -6.99 14.28
CA TYR A 89 -1.87 -7.99 13.77
C TYR A 89 -2.83 -8.53 14.82
N ALA A 90 -2.39 -8.69 16.07
CA ALA A 90 -3.25 -9.13 17.16
C ALA A 90 -4.32 -8.08 17.52
N ASN A 91 -4.03 -6.80 17.29
CA ASN A 91 -4.86 -5.70 17.74
C ASN A 91 -5.55 -4.94 16.60
N ILE A 92 -5.63 -5.48 15.38
CA ILE A 92 -6.27 -4.80 14.23
C ILE A 92 -7.62 -4.22 14.65
N ALA A 93 -7.73 -2.90 14.49
CA ALA A 93 -8.96 -2.16 14.76
C ALA A 93 -9.98 -2.40 13.65
N ASP A 94 -11.27 -2.38 14.01
CA ASP A 94 -12.35 -2.39 13.03
C ASP A 94 -12.22 -1.19 12.09
N TYR A 95 -12.31 -1.41 10.78
CA TYR A 95 -12.08 -0.38 9.77
C TYR A 95 -13.02 0.82 9.93
N ASN A 96 -14.31 0.58 10.21
CA ASN A 96 -15.29 1.65 10.34
C ASN A 96 -14.99 2.53 11.56
N THR A 97 -14.46 1.94 12.62
CA THR A 97 -14.04 2.63 13.84
C THR A 97 -12.67 3.30 13.68
N TRP A 98 -11.75 2.65 12.97
CA TRP A 98 -10.39 3.15 12.75
C TRP A 98 -10.38 4.40 11.87
N THR A 99 -11.11 4.36 10.76
CA THR A 99 -11.24 5.51 9.85
C THR A 99 -12.07 6.64 10.45
N GLN A 100 -12.56 6.49 11.69
CA GLN A 100 -13.50 7.39 12.32
C GLN A 100 -12.89 8.61 13.05
N THR A 101 -11.57 8.66 13.20
CA THR A 101 -10.84 9.75 13.89
C THR A 101 -9.54 10.09 13.18
N SER A 102 -9.04 11.32 13.34
CA SER A 102 -7.66 11.63 12.95
C SER A 102 -6.68 10.80 13.79
N LYS A 103 -5.50 10.54 13.24
CA LYS A 103 -4.38 9.85 13.88
C LYS A 103 -3.21 10.78 14.15
N HIS A 104 -3.50 12.08 14.23
CA HIS A 104 -2.62 13.12 14.74
C HIS A 104 -3.37 13.88 15.86
N ILE A 105 -2.62 14.45 16.80
CA ILE A 105 -3.14 15.34 17.85
C ILE A 105 -3.28 16.77 17.32
N ASP A 106 -2.26 17.24 16.60
CA ASP A 106 -2.13 18.58 16.03
C ASP A 106 -1.21 18.56 14.79
N GLU A 107 -0.93 19.74 14.22
CA GLU A 107 -0.02 19.90 13.08
C GLU A 107 1.39 19.35 13.39
N GLU A 108 1.90 19.55 14.61
CA GLU A 108 3.26 19.12 14.98
C GLU A 108 3.36 17.60 15.02
N ASP A 109 2.37 16.93 15.63
CA ASP A 109 2.26 15.46 15.62
C ASP A 109 2.10 14.91 14.20
N SER A 110 1.28 15.56 13.36
CA SER A 110 1.12 15.18 11.95
C SER A 110 2.44 15.26 11.19
N ARG A 111 3.15 16.38 11.30
CA ARG A 111 4.47 16.58 10.67
C ARG A 111 5.48 15.56 11.17
N LEU A 112 5.50 15.27 12.47
CA LEU A 112 6.41 14.29 13.05
C LEU A 112 6.15 12.89 12.49
N ILE A 113 4.89 12.46 12.42
CA ILE A 113 4.49 11.16 11.86
C ILE A 113 4.93 11.05 10.39
N MET A 114 4.63 12.07 9.58
CA MET A 114 4.99 12.10 8.16
C MET A 114 6.50 12.11 7.94
N ALA A 115 7.23 12.95 8.67
CA ALA A 115 8.70 13.03 8.58
C ALA A 115 9.37 11.72 9.00
N THR A 116 8.89 11.09 10.07
CA THR A 116 9.42 9.80 10.54
C THR A 116 9.16 8.69 9.51
N PHE A 117 7.99 8.70 8.87
CA PHE A 117 7.70 7.76 7.77
C PHE A 117 8.67 7.93 6.59
N ILE A 118 8.87 9.17 6.14
CA ILE A 118 9.82 9.49 5.07
C ILE A 118 11.23 9.02 5.43
N GLU A 119 11.70 9.37 6.63
CA GLU A 119 13.05 8.99 7.09
C GLU A 119 13.21 7.47 7.18
N ARG A 120 12.19 6.76 7.68
CA ARG A 120 12.24 5.29 7.77
C ARG A 120 12.35 4.66 6.38
N THR A 121 11.49 5.04 5.44
CA THR A 121 11.51 4.48 4.09
C THR A 121 12.82 4.76 3.36
N ALA A 122 13.37 5.96 3.51
CA ALA A 122 14.67 6.32 2.92
C ALA A 122 15.85 5.48 3.45
N ASN A 123 15.70 4.86 4.63
CA ASN A 123 16.73 4.11 5.32
C ASN A 123 16.42 2.61 5.45
N TYR A 124 15.49 2.08 4.66
CA TYR A 124 15.21 0.64 4.69
C TYR A 124 16.46 -0.19 4.45
N ASP A 125 16.71 -1.14 5.36
CA ASP A 125 17.70 -2.19 5.18
C ASP A 125 17.06 -3.49 4.67
N ASP A 126 17.88 -4.52 4.45
CA ASP A 126 17.39 -5.83 3.98
C ASP A 126 16.36 -6.44 4.93
N SER A 127 16.46 -6.19 6.24
CA SER A 127 15.51 -6.72 7.22
C SER A 127 14.16 -5.99 7.15
N ASP A 128 14.17 -4.68 6.95
CA ASP A 128 12.97 -3.88 6.71
C ASP A 128 12.27 -4.30 5.43
N ILE A 129 13.01 -4.53 4.34
CA ILE A 129 12.45 -5.00 3.07
C ILE A 129 11.81 -6.37 3.23
N ASN A 130 12.47 -7.30 3.94
CA ASN A 130 11.90 -8.63 4.20
C ASN A 130 10.61 -8.55 5.02
N LEU A 131 10.56 -7.68 6.03
CA LEU A 131 9.35 -7.44 6.81
C LEU A 131 8.24 -6.81 5.95
N LEU A 132 8.59 -5.81 5.13
CA LEU A 132 7.67 -5.18 4.18
C LEU A 132 7.08 -6.20 3.21
N VAL A 133 7.88 -7.12 2.67
CA VAL A 133 7.41 -8.17 1.76
C VAL A 133 6.51 -9.18 2.47
N ALA A 134 6.85 -9.57 3.70
CA ALA A 134 6.11 -10.56 4.47
C ALA A 134 4.75 -10.03 5.00
N HIS A 135 4.68 -8.74 5.31
CA HIS A 135 3.56 -8.14 6.04
C HIS A 135 2.84 -7.03 5.26
N GLY A 136 3.36 -6.64 4.10
CA GLY A 136 2.93 -5.46 3.37
C GLY A 136 3.22 -4.15 4.14
N PRO A 137 3.01 -3.00 3.49
CA PRO A 137 3.23 -1.68 4.06
C PRO A 137 2.09 -1.32 5.03
N THR A 138 1.94 -2.11 6.09
CA THR A 138 0.84 -2.01 7.05
C THR A 138 0.73 -0.61 7.64
N VAL A 139 1.86 0.02 8.01
CA VAL A 139 1.86 1.38 8.55
C VAL A 139 1.45 2.43 7.52
N LEU A 140 1.92 2.29 6.28
CA LEU A 140 1.54 3.16 5.18
C LEU A 140 0.04 3.11 4.94
N ALA A 141 -0.57 1.94 4.89
CA ALA A 141 -2.01 1.82 4.63
C ALA A 141 -2.90 2.19 5.83
N GLN A 142 -2.43 1.90 7.04
CA GLN A 142 -3.25 1.97 8.25
C GLN A 142 -3.07 3.30 9.01
N LEU A 143 -1.90 3.93 8.98
CA LEU A 143 -1.64 5.13 9.80
C LEU A 143 -1.59 6.41 8.97
N ILE A 144 -0.72 6.42 7.95
CA ILE A 144 -0.30 7.67 7.30
C ILE A 144 -1.46 8.48 6.69
N PRO A 145 -2.42 7.89 5.95
CA PRO A 145 -3.53 8.65 5.35
C PRO A 145 -4.44 9.31 6.36
N PHE A 146 -4.47 8.81 7.60
CA PHE A 146 -5.30 9.34 8.68
C PHE A 146 -4.52 10.29 9.60
N ALA A 147 -3.21 10.41 9.42
CA ALA A 147 -2.33 11.26 10.21
C ALA A 147 -2.05 12.63 9.55
N ILE A 148 -2.54 12.89 8.33
CA ILE A 148 -2.29 14.15 7.60
C ILE A 148 -3.20 15.27 8.13
N ASP A 149 -2.58 16.36 8.57
CA ASP A 149 -3.23 17.64 8.86
C ASP A 149 -3.14 18.59 7.65
N ALA A 150 -4.14 19.47 7.48
CA ALA A 150 -4.20 20.40 6.36
C ALA A 150 -3.01 21.37 6.28
N HIS A 151 -2.36 21.68 7.41
CA HIS A 151 -1.18 22.54 7.51
C HIS A 151 0.14 21.78 7.28
N ALA A 152 0.11 20.45 7.20
CA ALA A 152 1.26 19.59 6.91
C ALA A 152 1.31 19.13 5.43
N HIS A 153 0.44 19.65 4.56
CA HIS A 153 0.36 19.29 3.14
C HIS A 153 1.64 19.57 2.34
N ASP A 154 2.59 20.36 2.85
CA ASP A 154 3.91 20.57 2.25
C ASP A 154 4.76 19.29 2.24
N LEU A 155 4.54 18.37 3.19
CA LEU A 155 5.23 17.09 3.29
C LEU A 155 4.58 15.99 2.44
N LEU A 156 3.34 16.20 1.99
CA LEU A 156 2.55 15.20 1.26
C LEU A 156 3.25 14.65 -0.01
N PRO A 157 3.91 15.46 -0.85
CA PRO A 157 4.63 14.94 -2.01
C PRO A 157 5.74 13.95 -1.64
N GLU A 158 6.45 14.20 -0.53
CA GLU A 158 7.53 13.31 -0.07
C GLU A 158 7.00 12.01 0.52
N VAL A 159 5.88 12.10 1.26
CA VAL A 159 5.15 10.91 1.73
C VAL A 159 4.68 10.07 0.54
N LEU A 160 4.14 10.69 -0.50
CA LEU A 160 3.74 9.99 -1.73
C LEU A 160 4.93 9.32 -2.42
N ARG A 161 6.07 9.99 -2.53
CA ARG A 161 7.30 9.42 -3.10
C ARG A 161 7.72 8.17 -2.33
N SER A 162 7.83 8.29 -1.02
CA SER A 162 8.18 7.18 -0.12
C SER A 162 7.18 6.01 -0.23
N SER A 163 5.90 6.32 -0.44
CA SER A 163 4.84 5.32 -0.64
C SER A 163 5.00 4.55 -1.94
N ILE A 164 5.33 5.24 -3.04
CA ILE A 164 5.56 4.63 -4.36
C ILE A 164 6.85 3.79 -4.34
N GLU A 165 7.92 4.30 -3.73
CA GLU A 165 9.18 3.57 -3.55
C GLU A 165 8.98 2.29 -2.72
N SER A 166 8.25 2.38 -1.61
CA SER A 166 7.86 1.21 -0.81
C SER A 166 7.02 0.22 -1.62
N GLY A 167 6.14 0.73 -2.49
CA GLY A 167 5.37 -0.08 -3.44
C GLY A 167 6.26 -0.86 -4.40
N TRP A 168 7.27 -0.21 -5.00
CA TRP A 168 8.25 -0.88 -5.84
C TRP A 168 9.04 -1.96 -5.08
N LEU A 169 9.53 -1.65 -3.88
CA LEU A 169 10.27 -2.61 -3.05
C LEU A 169 9.42 -3.83 -2.72
N TRP A 170 8.17 -3.62 -2.34
CA TRP A 170 7.24 -4.72 -2.06
C TRP A 170 6.97 -5.57 -3.31
N LEU A 171 6.62 -4.93 -4.43
CA LEU A 171 6.29 -5.62 -5.67
C LEU A 171 7.48 -6.41 -6.24
N LEU A 172 8.70 -5.86 -6.15
CA LEU A 172 9.90 -6.52 -6.64
C LEU A 172 10.40 -7.62 -5.69
N GLY A 173 10.23 -7.43 -4.38
CA GLY A 173 10.62 -8.40 -3.35
C GLY A 173 9.65 -9.60 -3.24
N MET A 174 8.43 -9.47 -3.75
CA MET A 174 7.51 -10.60 -3.86
C MET A 174 8.05 -11.65 -4.84
N GLU A 175 8.26 -12.88 -4.36
CA GLU A 175 8.45 -14.07 -5.21
C GLU A 175 7.21 -14.31 -6.10
N ASP A 176 7.34 -15.19 -7.12
CA ASP A 176 6.29 -15.51 -8.12
C ASP A 176 4.93 -15.96 -7.54
N LYS A 177 4.83 -16.20 -6.22
CA LYS A 177 3.61 -16.60 -5.50
C LYS A 177 3.09 -15.56 -4.49
N GLY A 178 3.67 -14.37 -4.44
CA GLY A 178 3.19 -13.31 -3.56
C GLY A 178 1.76 -12.87 -3.89
N ASP A 179 1.03 -12.36 -2.90
CA ASP A 179 -0.36 -11.90 -3.06
C ASP A 179 -0.40 -10.51 -3.74
N SER A 180 -0.24 -10.49 -5.06
CA SER A 180 -0.34 -9.27 -5.89
C SER A 180 -1.71 -8.60 -5.80
N GLN A 181 -2.73 -9.35 -5.40
CA GLN A 181 -4.06 -8.78 -5.18
C GLN A 181 -4.06 -7.95 -3.90
N ALA A 182 -3.53 -8.45 -2.80
CA ALA A 182 -3.34 -7.68 -1.58
C ALA A 182 -2.48 -6.44 -1.82
N PHE A 183 -1.45 -6.54 -2.67
CA PHE A 183 -0.66 -5.39 -3.10
C PHE A 183 -1.52 -4.26 -3.68
N VAL A 184 -2.30 -4.56 -4.72
CA VAL A 184 -3.14 -3.54 -5.40
C VAL A 184 -4.23 -3.01 -4.46
N GLN A 185 -4.85 -3.90 -3.67
CA GLN A 185 -5.90 -3.54 -2.71
C GLN A 185 -5.38 -2.69 -1.56
N MET A 186 -4.08 -2.72 -1.27
CA MET A 186 -3.48 -1.90 -0.23
C MET A 186 -2.92 -0.59 -0.79
N LEU A 187 -2.08 -0.65 -1.84
CA LEU A 187 -1.35 0.52 -2.32
C LEU A 187 -2.27 1.59 -2.91
N PHE A 188 -3.10 1.26 -3.91
CA PHE A 188 -3.86 2.27 -4.65
C PHE A 188 -4.95 2.96 -3.83
N PRO A 189 -5.70 2.26 -2.94
CA PRO A 189 -6.58 2.94 -1.99
C PRO A 189 -5.83 3.85 -1.01
N THR A 190 -4.65 3.43 -0.56
CA THR A 190 -3.81 4.26 0.32
C THR A 190 -3.35 5.53 -0.38
N LEU A 191 -2.78 5.43 -1.58
CA LEU A 191 -2.39 6.59 -2.40
C LEU A 191 -3.58 7.51 -2.68
N THR A 192 -4.76 6.92 -2.90
CA THR A 192 -6.01 7.68 -3.05
C THR A 192 -6.31 8.51 -1.80
N TRP A 193 -6.23 7.93 -0.61
CA TRP A 193 -6.50 8.64 0.65
C TRP A 193 -5.46 9.69 0.98
N LEU A 194 -4.21 9.53 0.55
CA LEU A 194 -3.17 10.56 0.69
C LEU A 194 -3.52 11.82 -0.13
N ILE A 195 -3.97 11.64 -1.37
CA ILE A 195 -4.29 12.76 -2.27
C ILE A 195 -5.68 13.35 -1.98
N ARG A 196 -6.61 12.52 -1.50
CA ARG A 196 -7.98 12.91 -1.15
C ARG A 196 -8.38 12.32 0.22
N PRO A 197 -8.00 12.98 1.32
CA PRO A 197 -8.33 12.52 2.66
C PRO A 197 -9.85 12.36 2.84
N HIS A 198 -10.26 11.30 3.53
CA HIS A 198 -11.66 10.91 3.66
C HIS A 198 -12.55 11.96 4.37
N ARG A 199 -11.96 12.93 5.08
CA ARG A 199 -12.65 13.76 6.09
C ARG A 199 -12.60 15.26 5.82
N ASP A 200 -11.52 15.76 5.22
CA ASP A 200 -11.38 17.19 4.97
C ASP A 200 -11.74 17.54 3.53
N GLN A 201 -13.06 17.50 3.25
CA GLN A 201 -13.62 18.02 2.00
C GLN A 201 -13.45 19.55 1.86
N THR A 202 -12.93 20.25 2.88
CA THR A 202 -12.76 21.70 2.91
C THR A 202 -11.33 22.17 2.65
N SER A 203 -10.32 21.34 2.92
CA SER A 203 -8.92 21.70 2.68
C SER A 203 -8.49 21.27 1.28
N TYR A 204 -8.56 22.20 0.33
CA TYR A 204 -7.98 21.98 -0.99
C TYR A 204 -6.45 21.99 -0.90
N LEU A 205 -5.80 21.04 -1.57
CA LEU A 205 -4.36 21.07 -1.76
C LEU A 205 -3.97 22.36 -2.47
N SER A 206 -2.90 23.00 -2.01
CA SER A 206 -2.37 24.19 -2.68
C SER A 206 -1.91 23.84 -4.10
N LEU A 207 -2.00 24.78 -5.05
CA LEU A 207 -1.51 24.56 -6.41
C LEU A 207 -0.04 24.09 -6.43
N PRO A 208 0.91 24.67 -5.66
CA PRO A 208 2.27 24.14 -5.56
C PRO A 208 2.34 22.68 -5.10
N THR A 209 1.50 22.27 -4.16
CA THR A 209 1.43 20.87 -3.70
C THR A 209 0.90 19.96 -4.81
N GLN A 210 -0.20 20.36 -5.49
CA GLN A 210 -0.78 19.60 -6.60
C GLN A 210 0.25 19.34 -7.72
N MET A 211 1.01 20.38 -8.09
CA MET A 211 2.08 20.27 -9.08
C MET A 211 3.15 19.25 -8.67
N LYS A 212 3.66 19.37 -7.43
CA LYS A 212 4.66 18.42 -6.91
C LYS A 212 4.14 16.99 -6.83
N ILE A 213 2.83 16.80 -6.57
CA ILE A 213 2.23 15.47 -6.61
C ILE A 213 2.38 14.89 -8.01
N VAL A 214 2.00 15.63 -9.06
CA VAL A 214 2.13 15.17 -10.45
C VAL A 214 3.58 14.79 -10.77
N ASP A 215 4.54 15.63 -10.38
CA ASP A 215 5.99 15.35 -10.55
C ASP A 215 6.38 14.05 -9.84
N VAL A 216 5.94 13.85 -8.59
CA VAL A 216 6.24 12.63 -7.81
C VAL A 216 5.64 11.38 -8.44
N LEU A 217 4.40 11.44 -8.95
CA LEU A 217 3.78 10.28 -9.61
C LEU A 217 4.56 9.90 -10.87
N HIS A 218 5.05 10.90 -11.60
CA HIS A 218 5.85 10.72 -12.81
C HIS A 218 7.23 10.15 -12.49
N ASP A 219 7.99 10.82 -11.62
CA ASP A 219 9.36 10.46 -11.29
C ASP A 219 9.45 9.13 -10.53
N GLY A 220 8.41 8.78 -9.77
CA GLY A 220 8.26 7.47 -9.11
C GLY A 220 7.85 6.34 -10.06
N ASP A 221 7.68 6.63 -11.36
CA ASP A 221 7.31 5.67 -12.39
C ASP A 221 6.01 4.91 -12.09
N LEU A 222 5.01 5.63 -11.58
CA LEU A 222 3.77 5.02 -11.06
C LEU A 222 2.95 4.31 -12.15
N ILE A 223 3.02 4.76 -13.41
CA ILE A 223 2.35 4.07 -14.52
C ILE A 223 2.96 2.70 -14.75
N ASN A 224 4.29 2.56 -14.74
CA ASN A 224 4.92 1.25 -14.83
C ASN A 224 4.63 0.41 -13.59
N LEU A 225 4.62 0.99 -12.38
CA LEU A 225 4.26 0.25 -11.16
C LEU A 225 2.84 -0.34 -11.29
N ALA A 226 1.89 0.44 -11.79
CA ALA A 226 0.53 -0.01 -12.05
C ALA A 226 0.47 -1.13 -13.10
N ALA A 227 1.19 -0.98 -14.21
CA ALA A 227 1.30 -2.01 -15.25
C ALA A 227 1.86 -3.33 -14.67
N TYR A 228 2.98 -3.28 -13.95
CA TYR A 228 3.59 -4.45 -13.33
C TYR A 228 2.68 -5.11 -12.30
N ALA A 229 1.98 -4.31 -11.49
CA ALA A 229 1.03 -4.82 -10.51
C ALA A 229 -0.12 -5.57 -11.19
N MET A 230 -0.67 -5.04 -12.30
CA MET A 230 -1.71 -5.70 -13.09
C MET A 230 -1.23 -7.00 -13.71
N ILE A 231 0.00 -7.03 -14.24
CA ILE A 231 0.60 -8.23 -14.85
C ILE A 231 0.73 -9.37 -13.84
N ARG A 232 1.06 -9.04 -12.59
CA ARG A 232 1.24 -10.03 -11.52
C ARG A 232 -0.07 -10.48 -10.87
N LEU A 233 -1.22 -9.92 -11.25
CA LEU A 233 -2.51 -10.39 -10.74
C LEU A 233 -2.78 -11.81 -11.25
N ASN A 234 -3.24 -12.67 -10.35
CA ASN A 234 -3.53 -14.05 -10.69
C ASN A 234 -4.83 -14.14 -11.53
N PRO A 235 -4.77 -14.59 -12.79
CA PRO A 235 -5.97 -14.72 -13.61
C PRO A 235 -6.89 -15.87 -13.18
N ALA A 236 -6.42 -16.77 -12.30
CA ALA A 236 -7.22 -17.84 -11.72
C ALA A 236 -7.98 -17.41 -10.45
N ASP A 237 -7.57 -16.29 -9.83
CA ASP A 237 -8.23 -15.74 -8.65
C ASP A 237 -9.24 -14.66 -9.05
N THR A 238 -10.24 -15.07 -9.82
CA THR A 238 -11.36 -14.20 -10.21
C THR A 238 -12.49 -14.35 -9.21
N THR A 239 -12.27 -13.93 -7.97
CA THR A 239 -13.40 -13.59 -7.11
C THR A 239 -14.06 -12.34 -7.70
N LEU A 240 -15.12 -12.55 -8.49
CA LEU A 240 -15.89 -11.53 -9.22
C LEU A 240 -16.40 -10.37 -8.34
N GLU A 241 -16.33 -10.51 -7.02
CA GLU A 241 -16.78 -9.54 -6.03
C GLU A 241 -15.78 -8.40 -5.80
N ASN A 242 -14.54 -8.50 -6.29
CA ASN A 242 -13.54 -7.44 -6.10
C ASN A 242 -12.74 -7.15 -7.38
N PRO A 243 -13.11 -6.12 -8.17
CA PRO A 243 -12.43 -5.79 -9.41
C PRO A 243 -11.11 -5.05 -9.11
N THR A 244 -10.13 -5.77 -8.58
CA THR A 244 -8.82 -5.27 -8.16
C THR A 244 -8.14 -4.36 -9.19
N PRO A 245 -8.14 -4.65 -10.51
CA PRO A 245 -7.61 -3.71 -11.51
C PRO A 245 -8.31 -2.34 -11.53
N GLN A 246 -9.60 -2.25 -11.20
CA GLN A 246 -10.34 -0.97 -11.22
C GLN A 246 -9.91 -0.02 -10.10
N LEU A 247 -9.28 -0.52 -9.03
CA LEU A 247 -8.69 0.36 -8.00
C LEU A 247 -7.59 1.25 -8.58
N ILE A 248 -6.87 0.74 -9.59
CA ILE A 248 -5.80 1.46 -10.27
C ILE A 248 -6.39 2.61 -11.09
N SER A 249 -7.37 2.34 -11.96
CA SER A 249 -8.00 3.41 -12.76
C SER A 249 -8.78 4.40 -11.89
N ALA A 250 -9.38 3.94 -10.78
CA ALA A 250 -10.03 4.82 -9.82
C ALA A 250 -9.05 5.83 -9.18
N PHE A 251 -7.84 5.37 -8.81
CA PHE A 251 -6.78 6.24 -8.32
C PHE A 251 -6.41 7.31 -9.35
N PHE A 252 -6.10 6.92 -10.59
CA PHE A 252 -5.72 7.87 -11.64
C PHE A 252 -6.82 8.91 -11.93
N ARG A 253 -8.08 8.49 -11.91
CA ARG A 253 -9.21 9.42 -12.03
C ARG A 253 -9.20 10.46 -10.89
N ILE A 254 -8.98 10.02 -9.66
CA ILE A 254 -8.92 10.94 -8.50
C ILE A 254 -7.76 11.92 -8.63
N VAL A 255 -6.61 11.49 -9.15
CA VAL A 255 -5.51 12.41 -9.46
C VAL A 255 -5.98 13.51 -10.41
N THR A 256 -6.64 13.15 -11.52
CA THR A 256 -7.14 14.14 -12.50
C THR A 256 -8.20 15.09 -11.94
N GLU A 257 -8.94 14.70 -10.90
CA GLU A 257 -9.90 15.56 -10.21
C GLU A 257 -9.23 16.58 -9.27
N VAL A 258 -8.03 16.26 -8.76
CA VAL A 258 -7.34 17.05 -7.73
C VAL A 258 -6.32 18.02 -8.31
N VAL A 259 -5.73 17.70 -9.46
CA VAL A 259 -4.69 18.51 -10.10
C VAL A 259 -5.28 19.42 -11.19
N PRO A 260 -4.56 20.48 -11.62
CA PRO A 260 -5.04 21.36 -12.68
C PRO A 260 -5.33 20.61 -13.99
N GLU A 261 -6.36 21.05 -14.70
CA GLU A 261 -6.77 20.44 -15.96
C GLU A 261 -5.62 20.40 -16.96
N GLY A 262 -5.40 19.22 -17.57
CA GLY A 262 -4.35 19.01 -18.56
C GLY A 262 -2.95 18.84 -18.00
N GLU A 263 -2.70 19.12 -16.72
CA GLU A 263 -1.35 19.01 -16.14
C GLU A 263 -0.89 17.56 -16.06
N PHE A 264 -1.76 16.67 -15.58
CA PHE A 264 -1.48 15.24 -15.53
C PHE A 264 -1.17 14.68 -16.93
N ARG A 265 -1.93 15.09 -17.95
CA ARG A 265 -1.67 14.73 -19.35
C ARG A 265 -0.32 15.25 -19.84
N ARG A 266 -0.03 16.53 -19.58
CA ARG A 266 1.18 17.22 -20.03
C ARG A 266 2.43 16.54 -19.48
N GLN A 267 2.43 16.21 -18.19
CA GLN A 267 3.59 15.62 -17.53
C GLN A 267 3.92 14.24 -18.08
N PHE A 268 2.91 13.41 -18.31
CA PHE A 268 3.10 12.02 -18.74
C PHE A 268 3.15 11.84 -20.26
N TRP A 269 3.17 12.92 -21.05
CA TRP A 269 3.16 12.82 -22.52
C TRP A 269 4.37 12.08 -23.09
N ASP A 270 5.51 12.13 -22.41
CA ASP A 270 6.71 11.38 -22.75
C ASP A 270 6.51 9.86 -22.68
N PHE A 271 5.64 9.38 -21.79
CA PHE A 271 5.26 7.98 -21.66
C PHE A 271 4.42 7.47 -22.83
N ALA A 272 3.80 8.33 -23.63
CA ALA A 272 2.90 7.93 -24.72
C ALA A 272 3.53 6.89 -25.68
N SER A 273 4.83 7.00 -25.96
CA SER A 273 5.56 6.05 -26.82
C SER A 273 5.73 4.65 -26.20
N ASN A 274 5.68 4.53 -24.88
CA ASN A 274 5.81 3.27 -24.15
C ASN A 274 4.46 2.63 -23.84
N TRP A 275 3.37 3.38 -23.97
CA TRP A 275 2.01 2.95 -23.63
C TRP A 275 1.56 1.67 -24.35
N ASP A 276 1.82 1.62 -25.66
CA ASP A 276 1.39 0.52 -26.53
C ASP A 276 2.08 -0.81 -26.18
N ARG A 277 3.26 -0.78 -25.54
CA ARG A 277 4.00 -1.98 -25.15
C ARG A 277 3.20 -2.84 -24.18
N PHE A 278 2.57 -2.19 -23.21
CA PHE A 278 1.74 -2.88 -22.22
C PHE A 278 0.42 -3.37 -22.82
N TYR A 279 -0.19 -2.55 -23.69
CA TYR A 279 -1.40 -2.96 -24.40
C TYR A 279 -1.16 -4.23 -25.23
N ALA A 280 -0.09 -4.25 -26.03
CA ALA A 280 0.30 -5.41 -26.82
C ALA A 280 0.58 -6.64 -25.93
N HIS A 281 1.18 -6.45 -24.76
CA HIS A 281 1.37 -7.52 -23.79
C HIS A 281 0.04 -8.13 -23.34
N LEU A 282 -0.93 -7.30 -22.95
CA LEU A 282 -2.25 -7.78 -22.51
C LEU A 282 -3.05 -8.47 -23.62
N GLU A 283 -2.78 -8.17 -24.89
CA GLU A 283 -3.40 -8.84 -26.03
C GLU A 283 -2.75 -10.19 -26.39
N ILE A 284 -1.42 -10.27 -26.27
CA ILE A 284 -0.64 -11.47 -26.65
C ILE A 284 -0.78 -12.57 -25.59
N VAL A 285 -0.65 -12.23 -24.31
CA VAL A 285 -0.61 -13.22 -23.22
C VAL A 285 -1.85 -14.14 -23.17
N PRO A 286 -3.10 -13.63 -23.34
CA PRO A 286 -4.28 -14.49 -23.40
C PRO A 286 -4.24 -15.55 -24.51
N SER A 287 -3.56 -15.25 -25.62
CA SER A 287 -3.46 -16.10 -26.81
C SER A 287 -2.27 -17.06 -26.77
N GLY A 288 -1.26 -16.79 -25.92
CA GLY A 288 0.00 -17.53 -25.86
C GLY A 288 -0.03 -18.82 -25.04
N ILE A 289 -1.14 -19.14 -24.36
CA ILE A 289 -1.24 -20.35 -23.53
C ILE A 289 -1.45 -21.58 -24.44
N PRO A 290 -0.61 -22.64 -24.33
CA PRO A 290 -0.69 -23.84 -25.18
C PRO A 290 -2.02 -24.62 -25.10
N THR A 291 -2.87 -24.28 -24.13
CA THR A 291 -4.21 -24.86 -23.90
C THR A 291 -5.23 -23.73 -23.96
N SER A 292 -6.33 -23.91 -24.68
CA SER A 292 -7.43 -22.94 -24.80
C SER A 292 -7.69 -22.23 -23.46
N PRO A 293 -7.48 -20.90 -23.37
CA PRO A 293 -7.60 -20.18 -22.10
C PRO A 293 -9.02 -20.29 -21.55
N SER A 294 -9.12 -20.45 -20.22
CA SER A 294 -10.42 -20.53 -19.54
C SER A 294 -11.25 -19.26 -19.77
N SER A 295 -12.55 -19.33 -19.50
CA SER A 295 -13.43 -18.16 -19.60
C SER A 295 -13.01 -17.07 -18.61
N GLU A 296 -12.60 -17.49 -17.43
CA GLU A 296 -12.12 -16.69 -16.31
C GLU A 296 -10.83 -15.95 -16.69
N HIS A 297 -9.87 -16.67 -17.27
CA HIS A 297 -8.63 -16.09 -17.77
C HIS A 297 -8.90 -14.99 -18.81
N ARG A 298 -9.76 -15.26 -19.79
CA ARG A 298 -10.13 -14.24 -20.79
C ARG A 298 -10.87 -13.03 -20.18
N LYS A 299 -11.72 -13.23 -19.18
CA LYS A 299 -12.40 -12.14 -18.46
C LYS A 299 -11.40 -11.28 -17.69
N HIS A 300 -10.42 -11.90 -17.03
CA HIS A 300 -9.37 -11.20 -16.31
C HIS A 300 -8.60 -10.24 -17.23
N TYR A 301 -8.05 -10.73 -18.34
CA TYR A 301 -7.29 -9.86 -19.24
C TYR A 301 -8.16 -8.80 -19.92
N ARG A 302 -9.44 -9.08 -20.22
CA ARG A 302 -10.37 -8.04 -20.68
C ARG A 302 -10.54 -6.93 -19.65
N LEU A 303 -10.64 -7.28 -18.37
CA LEU A 303 -10.71 -6.29 -17.29
C LEU A 303 -9.43 -5.47 -17.22
N CYS A 304 -8.26 -6.11 -17.32
CA CYS A 304 -6.98 -5.41 -17.35
C CYS A 304 -6.86 -4.46 -18.55
N ILE A 305 -7.25 -4.91 -19.76
CA ILE A 305 -7.26 -4.06 -20.96
C ILE A 305 -8.20 -2.88 -20.76
N TYR A 306 -9.39 -3.12 -20.23
CA TYR A 306 -10.36 -2.06 -19.97
C TYR A 306 -9.83 -1.03 -18.96
N THR A 307 -9.26 -1.49 -17.84
CA THR A 307 -8.59 -0.61 -16.86
C THR A 307 -7.47 0.19 -17.50
N TRP A 308 -6.64 -0.43 -18.34
CA TRP A 308 -5.56 0.28 -19.04
C TRP A 308 -6.12 1.37 -19.94
N LEU A 309 -7.10 1.04 -20.79
CA LEU A 309 -7.74 2.02 -21.68
C LEU A 309 -8.39 3.18 -20.93
N GLN A 310 -9.00 2.95 -19.77
CA GLN A 310 -9.51 4.05 -18.92
C GLN A 310 -8.40 5.02 -18.49
N ILE A 311 -7.22 4.50 -18.15
CA ILE A 311 -6.07 5.35 -17.79
C ILE A 311 -5.57 6.09 -19.05
N ALA A 312 -5.57 5.45 -20.22
CA ALA A 312 -5.24 6.08 -21.49
C ALA A 312 -6.14 7.29 -21.76
N GLU A 313 -7.46 7.14 -21.59
CA GLU A 313 -8.45 8.21 -21.79
C GLU A 313 -8.17 9.41 -20.87
N LEU A 314 -7.80 9.18 -19.61
CA LEU A 314 -7.42 10.25 -18.68
C LEU A 314 -6.16 11.00 -19.12
N LEU A 315 -5.23 10.28 -19.77
CA LEU A 315 -3.97 10.80 -20.29
C LEU A 315 -4.07 11.29 -21.74
N ASP A 316 -5.23 11.20 -22.38
CA ASP A 316 -5.45 11.55 -23.80
C ASP A 316 -4.50 10.82 -24.77
N PHE A 317 -4.06 9.61 -24.38
CA PHE A 317 -3.27 8.72 -25.22
C PHE A 317 -4.03 8.01 -26.36
N PRO A 318 -5.37 7.89 -26.40
CA PRO A 318 -6.08 7.36 -27.58
C PRO A 318 -5.81 8.14 -28.87
N HIS A 319 -5.23 9.34 -28.77
CA HIS A 319 -4.79 10.18 -29.88
C HIS A 319 -3.26 10.29 -29.99
N ALA A 320 -2.50 9.58 -29.15
CA ALA A 320 -1.06 9.49 -29.30
C ALA A 320 -0.74 8.88 -30.67
N PRO A 321 0.26 9.41 -31.39
CA PRO A 321 0.67 8.81 -32.65
C PRO A 321 1.06 7.36 -32.39
N TYR A 322 0.37 6.42 -33.06
CA TYR A 322 0.74 5.02 -33.06
C TYR A 322 2.18 4.92 -33.52
N TYR A 323 3.08 4.59 -32.59
CA TYR A 323 4.44 4.24 -32.95
C TYR A 323 4.38 2.75 -33.28
N GLU A 324 4.63 2.40 -34.55
CA GLU A 324 4.93 1.01 -34.94
C GLU A 324 6.20 0.56 -34.20
N GLY A 325 6.03 0.15 -32.95
CA GLY A 325 7.06 -0.34 -32.07
C GLY A 325 7.16 -1.85 -32.21
N VAL A 326 8.23 -2.29 -32.87
CA VAL A 326 8.73 -3.67 -32.79
C VAL A 326 8.72 -4.09 -31.32
N SER A 327 8.22 -5.28 -30.99
CA SER A 327 8.12 -5.78 -29.61
C SER A 327 9.50 -5.68 -28.92
N GLU A 328 9.72 -4.66 -28.10
CA GLU A 328 10.99 -4.41 -27.43
C GLU A 328 11.14 -5.29 -26.18
N CYS A 329 12.39 -5.60 -25.83
CA CYS A 329 12.71 -6.44 -24.68
C CYS A 329 12.19 -5.85 -23.37
N PHE A 330 11.57 -6.66 -22.51
CA PHE A 330 11.09 -6.22 -21.20
C PHE A 330 12.21 -5.74 -20.24
N SER A 331 13.45 -6.24 -20.39
CA SER A 331 14.62 -5.76 -19.62
C SER A 331 15.31 -4.59 -20.35
N GLY A 332 15.14 -3.37 -19.82
CA GLY A 332 15.74 -2.13 -20.34
C GLY A 332 17.27 -2.06 -20.25
N ARG A 333 17.91 -3.00 -19.51
CA ARG A 333 19.37 -3.13 -19.42
C ARG A 333 19.96 -4.15 -20.41
N CYS A 334 19.12 -4.79 -21.22
CA CYS A 334 19.52 -5.77 -22.22
C CYS A 334 20.34 -5.09 -23.34
N PRO A 335 21.54 -5.58 -23.71
CA PRO A 335 22.35 -5.04 -24.81
C PRO A 335 21.65 -5.07 -26.19
N ARG A 336 20.54 -5.81 -26.30
CA ARG A 336 19.68 -5.93 -27.48
C ARG A 336 18.28 -5.34 -27.27
N ALA A 337 18.07 -4.50 -26.24
CA ALA A 337 16.77 -3.89 -25.98
C ALA A 337 16.27 -2.98 -27.12
N TYR A 338 17.19 -2.44 -27.94
CA TYR A 338 16.90 -1.34 -28.86
C TYR A 338 17.21 -1.53 -30.37
N PRO A 339 17.81 -2.63 -30.88
CA PRO A 339 17.91 -2.80 -32.33
C PRO A 339 17.07 -3.96 -32.88
N ASN A 340 15.99 -3.61 -33.58
CA ASN A 340 15.38 -4.33 -34.71
C ASN A 340 15.11 -5.85 -34.58
N GLY A 341 14.66 -6.32 -33.42
CA GLY A 341 14.26 -7.73 -33.25
C GLY A 341 13.04 -7.86 -32.37
N THR A 342 11.95 -8.41 -32.92
CA THR A 342 10.76 -8.85 -32.17
C THR A 342 11.18 -9.74 -31.01
N ALA A 343 10.73 -9.46 -29.79
CA ALA A 343 10.95 -10.33 -28.64
C ALA A 343 10.54 -11.79 -28.95
N ILE A 344 11.45 -12.75 -28.72
CA ILE A 344 11.35 -14.14 -29.22
C ILE A 344 11.05 -15.12 -28.08
N PHE A 345 11.36 -14.77 -26.83
CA PHE A 345 11.32 -15.70 -25.70
C PHE A 345 10.42 -15.19 -24.59
N GLY A 346 9.48 -16.03 -24.13
CA GLY A 346 8.73 -15.80 -22.89
C GLY A 346 9.54 -16.21 -21.66
N CYS A 347 9.35 -15.52 -20.53
CA CYS A 347 9.94 -15.86 -19.24
C CYS A 347 9.57 -17.28 -18.85
N ALA A 348 10.55 -18.14 -18.59
CA ALA A 348 10.28 -19.52 -18.19
C ALA A 348 9.60 -19.66 -16.79
N GLY A 349 9.71 -18.63 -15.93
CA GLY A 349 9.10 -18.63 -14.59
C GLY A 349 7.65 -18.15 -14.61
N CYS A 350 7.42 -16.92 -15.07
CA CYS A 350 6.09 -16.33 -15.08
C CYS A 350 5.29 -16.58 -16.36
N ALA A 351 5.92 -17.09 -17.44
CA ALA A 351 5.34 -17.25 -18.78
C ALA A 351 4.82 -15.95 -19.44
N VAL A 352 5.18 -14.78 -18.87
CA VAL A 352 4.47 -13.52 -19.09
C VAL A 352 5.39 -12.43 -19.64
N ALA A 353 6.61 -12.24 -19.14
CA ALA A 353 7.56 -11.28 -19.72
C ALA A 353 8.18 -11.79 -21.04
N VAL A 354 8.33 -10.94 -22.06
CA VAL A 354 8.90 -11.31 -23.36
C VAL A 354 10.27 -10.64 -23.55
N TYR A 355 11.27 -11.43 -23.92
CA TYR A 355 12.66 -11.02 -24.04
C TYR A 355 13.19 -11.24 -25.46
N CYS A 356 14.07 -10.35 -25.89
CA CYS A 356 14.77 -10.49 -27.17
C CYS A 356 15.84 -11.59 -27.16
N ASP A 357 16.31 -12.02 -25.98
CA ASP A 357 17.34 -13.04 -25.79
C ASP A 357 17.16 -13.73 -24.42
N ASN A 358 17.52 -15.01 -24.30
CA ASN A 358 17.42 -15.75 -23.03
C ASN A 358 18.31 -15.18 -21.91
N ARG A 359 19.40 -14.48 -22.28
CA ARG A 359 20.25 -13.77 -21.31
C ARG A 359 19.59 -12.54 -20.69
N CYS A 360 18.54 -12.01 -21.31
CA CYS A 360 17.83 -10.83 -20.82
C CYS A 360 16.72 -11.17 -19.81
N GLN A 361 16.50 -12.46 -19.53
CA GLN A 361 15.67 -12.94 -18.43
C GLN A 361 16.43 -12.93 -17.08
N SER A 362 17.75 -13.06 -17.11
CA SER A 362 18.62 -13.16 -15.92
C SER A 362 19.36 -11.86 -15.56
N MET A 363 18.99 -10.74 -16.19
CA MET A 363 19.57 -9.40 -16.00
C MET A 363 18.47 -8.42 -15.63
#